data_AF-A0A2V7TXV6-F1
#
_entry.id   AF-A0A2V7TXV6-F1
#
_cell.length_a   1.000
_cell.length_b   1.000
_cell.length_c   1.000
_cell.angle_alpha   90.00
_cell.angle_beta   90.00
_cell.angle_gamma   90.00
#
_symmetry.space_group_name_H-M   'P 1'
#
loop_
_entity.id
_entity.type
_entity.pdbx_description
1 polymer ?
#
loop_
_entity_poly.entity_id
_entity_poly.type
_entity_poly.pdbx_seq_one_letter_code
_entity_poly.pdbx_strand_id
1 'polypeptide(L)'
;MWALSAALALYTAAGRGSPGVRPDCATGTVDSRDLLALHQYWRQAGGVRAASSGAGDLDRDGVAVLEDAGDLVAQRNPFDLDGAALRFSPRAAGTYEIARLTLPLDAPGTSLGLGSDDAKVVDLPFDFPFYGLHYRRVFVHADGNLTFEAADPGPSDRGMGRFLSGPPRIAPFFADLDPSRGGIVAARLGPDRAVFSWSAVPGGAQINRNSFQVALLPGGDIDFVYGEMQSREAIAGLSPGAAVTLTSVDLAAASPSSVSGAAAERFSETERLDLASTVRRFYGSHPDLFEQVVVYTSRPLNPLAGTLAFEINVQNHVQGIGLDQVDDSAAWGSGGRLESVVFMDSVDPYLDVDGFEILGHEVAHRWLAHFRFKDASGASSGALLGRGNVHWSFFLDTDASVMEGNDIADLGGGRFETVDFTRGYSPLDQYAMGLRGPEEVRPFFYVEGADDFRPNRTYKVSTAPEAGVSFTGVRRPVRMEDVLAAMGPRVPDAAHAPRSSRLAFILVSDASAPATPTRVAGVARIRTRLEDLFRAATGGRATVQTSLP
;
A
#
# COMPACT_ATOMS: atom_id res chain seq x y z
N MET A 1 20.06 -13.10 -14.03
CA MET A 1 21.06 -12.34 -13.23
C MET A 1 20.90 -10.81 -13.31
N TRP A 2 20.14 -10.25 -14.28
CA TRP A 2 20.03 -8.79 -14.49
C TRP A 2 18.86 -8.13 -13.72
N ALA A 3 17.68 -8.74 -13.62
CA ALA A 3 16.51 -8.12 -12.97
C ALA A 3 16.65 -7.92 -11.44
N LEU A 4 17.11 -8.95 -10.71
CA LEU A 4 17.34 -8.85 -9.25
C LEU A 4 18.48 -7.87 -8.91
N SER A 5 19.52 -7.84 -9.76
CA SER A 5 20.65 -6.92 -9.63
C SER A 5 20.24 -5.48 -9.97
N ALA A 6 19.33 -5.28 -10.93
CA ALA A 6 18.79 -3.97 -11.27
C ALA A 6 17.89 -3.44 -10.16
N ALA A 7 16.92 -4.21 -9.64
CA ALA A 7 16.08 -3.78 -8.52
C ALA A 7 16.90 -3.46 -7.24
N LEU A 8 17.90 -4.30 -6.94
CA LEU A 8 18.80 -4.06 -5.80
C LEU A 8 19.73 -2.85 -6.06
N ALA A 9 20.24 -2.68 -7.28
CA ALA A 9 21.05 -1.51 -7.67
C ALA A 9 20.24 -0.21 -7.62
N LEU A 10 19.01 -0.21 -8.14
CA LEU A 10 18.06 0.91 -8.11
C LEU A 10 17.75 1.32 -6.66
N TYR A 11 17.52 0.34 -5.77
CA TYR A 11 17.26 0.59 -4.35
C TYR A 11 18.50 1.11 -3.60
N THR A 12 19.70 0.60 -3.91
CA THR A 12 20.95 1.14 -3.35
C THR A 12 21.27 2.54 -3.86
N ALA A 13 20.97 2.85 -5.14
CA ALA A 13 21.16 4.16 -5.74
C ALA A 13 20.18 5.21 -5.17
N ALA A 14 18.98 4.79 -4.74
CA ALA A 14 18.01 5.64 -4.04
C ALA A 14 18.41 5.98 -2.58
N GLY A 15 19.54 5.48 -2.08
CA GLY A 15 20.10 5.87 -0.78
C GLY A 15 19.34 5.39 0.45
N ARG A 16 18.48 4.37 0.32
CA ARG A 16 17.54 3.91 1.38
C ARG A 16 17.90 2.58 2.07
N GLY A 17 19.08 2.01 1.82
CA GLY A 17 19.44 0.70 2.36
C GLY A 17 20.12 0.71 3.74
N SER A 18 19.42 0.24 4.77
CA SER A 18 20.08 -0.58 5.81
C SER A 18 20.35 -1.98 5.23
N PRO A 19 21.46 -2.65 5.57
CA PRO A 19 21.72 -4.00 5.07
C PRO A 19 20.63 -4.97 5.55
N GLY A 20 19.73 -5.39 4.65
CA GLY A 20 18.70 -6.40 4.92
C GLY A 20 17.28 -6.09 4.43
N VAL A 21 16.96 -4.83 4.10
CA VAL A 21 15.62 -4.46 3.58
C VAL A 21 15.62 -4.59 2.05
N ARG A 22 14.74 -5.45 1.51
CA ARG A 22 14.57 -5.61 0.05
C ARG A 22 13.57 -4.56 -0.46
N PRO A 23 13.78 -3.97 -1.65
CA PRO A 23 12.73 -3.18 -2.31
C PRO A 23 11.46 -4.01 -2.45
N ASP A 24 10.33 -3.48 -1.99
CA ASP A 24 9.03 -4.16 -2.01
C ASP A 24 8.06 -3.49 -2.98
N CYS A 25 7.24 -4.30 -3.64
CA CYS A 25 6.07 -3.86 -4.38
C CYS A 25 4.95 -3.61 -3.36
N ALA A 26 4.30 -2.45 -3.43
CA ALA A 26 3.23 -2.10 -2.48
C ALA A 26 1.83 -2.47 -2.96
N THR A 27 1.69 -3.08 -4.14
CA THR A 27 0.37 -3.37 -4.70
C THR A 27 -0.45 -4.22 -3.73
N GLY A 28 -1.70 -3.81 -3.49
CA GLY A 28 -2.60 -4.48 -2.54
C GLY A 28 -2.34 -4.16 -1.06
N THR A 29 -1.36 -3.32 -0.71
CA THR A 29 -1.16 -2.85 0.68
C THR A 29 -2.11 -1.72 1.07
N VAL A 30 -2.53 -0.92 0.09
CA VAL A 30 -3.55 0.13 0.18
C VAL A 30 -4.41 0.07 -1.06
N ASP A 31 -5.64 0.58 -0.98
CA ASP A 31 -6.55 0.70 -2.12
C ASP A 31 -6.72 2.15 -2.62
N SER A 32 -7.49 2.31 -3.69
CA SER A 32 -7.84 3.62 -4.26
C SER A 32 -8.48 4.57 -3.23
N ARG A 33 -9.34 4.05 -2.34
CA ARG A 33 -10.07 4.85 -1.36
C ARG A 33 -9.17 5.31 -0.22
N ASP A 34 -8.18 4.50 0.17
CA ASP A 34 -7.18 4.89 1.16
C ASP A 34 -6.40 6.14 0.70
N LEU A 35 -5.96 6.17 -0.57
CA LEU A 35 -5.26 7.32 -1.14
C LEU A 35 -6.18 8.52 -1.35
N LEU A 36 -7.43 8.32 -1.75
CA LEU A 36 -8.42 9.39 -1.86
C LEU A 36 -8.76 10.01 -0.50
N ALA A 37 -8.82 9.20 0.56
CA ALA A 37 -9.01 9.69 1.93
C ALA A 37 -7.80 10.50 2.41
N LEU A 38 -6.58 10.04 2.10
CA LEU A 38 -5.36 10.79 2.39
C LEU A 38 -5.31 12.13 1.63
N HIS A 39 -5.72 12.14 0.36
CA HIS A 39 -5.90 13.36 -0.40
C HIS A 39 -6.88 14.33 0.27
N GLN A 40 -8.07 13.86 0.67
CA GLN A 40 -9.06 14.68 1.37
C GLN A 40 -8.51 15.25 2.67
N TYR A 41 -7.75 14.45 3.45
CA TYR A 41 -7.07 14.92 4.65
C TYR A 41 -6.13 16.10 4.33
N TRP A 42 -5.23 15.95 3.36
CA TRP A 42 -4.26 17.01 3.04
C TRP A 42 -4.93 18.30 2.55
N ARG A 43 -6.06 18.18 1.85
CA ARG A 43 -6.86 19.33 1.43
C ARG A 43 -7.44 20.10 2.61
N GLN A 44 -7.91 19.41 3.64
CA GLN A 44 -8.48 20.05 4.82
C GLN A 44 -7.39 20.64 5.74
N ALA A 45 -6.29 19.89 5.93
CA ALA A 45 -5.18 20.29 6.79
C ALA A 45 -4.30 21.41 6.17
N GLY A 46 -4.55 21.79 4.91
CA GLY A 46 -3.70 22.72 4.17
C GLY A 46 -2.31 22.15 3.84
N GLY A 47 -2.13 20.83 3.98
CA GLY A 47 -0.88 20.13 3.65
C GLY A 47 -0.57 20.15 2.14
N VAL A 48 -1.61 20.30 1.32
CA VAL A 48 -1.54 20.54 -0.12
C VAL A 48 -2.46 21.72 -0.45
N ARG A 49 -1.95 22.71 -1.20
CA ARG A 49 -2.71 23.91 -1.58
C ARG A 49 -3.83 23.60 -2.58
N ALA A 50 -4.71 24.58 -2.77
CA ALA A 50 -5.64 24.56 -3.91
C ALA A 50 -4.86 24.37 -5.22
N ALA A 51 -5.40 23.56 -6.13
CA ALA A 51 -4.75 23.32 -7.42
C ALA A 51 -4.54 24.66 -8.12
N SER A 52 -3.30 24.96 -8.47
CA SER A 52 -2.96 26.11 -9.28
C SER A 52 -2.90 25.68 -10.74
N SER A 53 -3.41 26.49 -11.66
CA SER A 53 -3.09 26.28 -13.07
C SER A 53 -1.59 26.56 -13.24
N GLY A 54 -0.80 25.50 -13.37
CA GLY A 54 0.66 25.57 -13.30
C GLY A 54 1.27 26.37 -14.44
N ALA A 55 1.94 27.48 -14.13
CA ALA A 55 2.73 28.23 -15.10
C ALA A 55 3.99 27.47 -15.59
N GLY A 56 4.29 26.30 -15.01
CA GLY A 56 5.40 25.41 -15.35
C GLY A 56 5.01 24.06 -15.93
N ASP A 57 3.70 23.74 -16.03
CA ASP A 57 3.27 22.49 -16.65
C ASP A 57 3.52 22.53 -18.15
N LEU A 58 4.09 21.46 -18.69
CA LEU A 58 4.33 21.34 -20.11
C LEU A 58 4.44 19.89 -20.54
N ASP A 59 4.07 19.64 -21.79
CA ASP A 59 4.33 18.37 -22.44
C ASP A 59 5.64 18.44 -23.20
N ARG A 60 6.51 17.46 -22.96
CA ARG A 60 7.80 17.36 -23.65
C ARG A 60 8.12 15.91 -23.95
N ASP A 61 8.43 15.64 -25.22
CA ASP A 61 8.77 14.30 -25.71
C ASP A 61 7.72 13.22 -25.37
N GLY A 62 6.44 13.64 -25.28
CA GLY A 62 5.31 12.78 -24.90
C GLY A 62 5.23 12.46 -23.41
N VAL A 63 5.90 13.24 -22.56
CA VAL A 63 5.83 13.17 -21.10
C VAL A 63 5.14 14.43 -20.59
N ALA A 64 4.14 14.27 -19.72
CA ALA A 64 3.49 15.37 -19.03
C ALA A 64 4.36 15.76 -17.84
N VAL A 65 4.97 16.94 -17.89
CA VAL A 65 5.78 17.46 -16.80
C VAL A 65 4.89 18.34 -15.94
N LEU A 66 4.73 17.97 -14.67
CA LEU A 66 3.97 18.73 -13.70
C LEU A 66 4.92 19.34 -12.66
N GLU A 67 4.90 20.66 -12.52
CA GLU A 67 5.71 21.36 -11.52
C GLU A 67 4.87 21.62 -10.27
N ASP A 68 5.31 21.09 -9.13
CA ASP A 68 4.71 21.36 -7.82
C ASP A 68 4.88 22.83 -7.44
N ALA A 69 3.75 23.48 -7.16
CA ALA A 69 3.70 24.84 -6.61
C ALA A 69 3.19 24.83 -5.15
N GLY A 70 3.35 23.69 -4.47
CA GLY A 70 2.78 23.36 -3.17
C GLY A 70 1.39 22.75 -3.24
N ASP A 71 0.97 22.26 -4.41
CA ASP A 71 -0.35 21.70 -4.71
C ASP A 71 -0.32 20.24 -5.18
N LEU A 72 0.87 19.63 -5.28
CA LEU A 72 1.08 18.21 -5.57
C LEU A 72 1.84 17.48 -4.46
N VAL A 73 2.71 18.18 -3.72
CA VAL A 73 3.52 17.59 -2.66
C VAL A 73 2.98 18.00 -1.29
N ALA A 74 2.59 17.00 -0.51
CA ALA A 74 2.16 17.19 0.86
C ALA A 74 3.36 17.55 1.75
N GLN A 75 3.21 18.65 2.49
CA GLN A 75 4.23 19.17 3.38
C GLN A 75 4.42 18.29 4.63
N ARG A 76 5.60 18.40 5.24
CA ARG A 76 5.91 17.75 6.53
C ARG A 76 5.04 18.36 7.63
N ASN A 77 4.62 17.53 8.57
CA ASN A 77 3.96 17.94 9.80
C ASN A 77 4.56 17.14 10.97
N PRO A 78 5.78 17.43 11.44
CA PRO A 78 6.41 16.64 12.50
C PRO A 78 5.58 16.69 13.79
N PHE A 79 5.54 15.58 14.54
CA PHE A 79 4.84 15.53 15.83
C PHE A 79 5.30 16.65 16.78
N ASP A 80 4.34 17.41 17.31
CA ASP A 80 4.58 18.62 18.11
C ASP A 80 3.78 18.64 19.44
N LEU A 81 3.27 17.49 19.87
CA LEU A 81 2.49 17.36 21.12
C LEU A 81 3.35 16.94 22.34
N ASP A 82 4.68 17.11 22.30
CA ASP A 82 5.57 16.77 23.41
C ASP A 82 5.13 17.44 24.72
N GLY A 83 4.98 16.64 25.78
CA GLY A 83 4.55 17.13 27.09
C GLY A 83 3.11 17.65 27.15
N ALA A 84 2.34 17.56 26.06
CA ALA A 84 0.96 18.02 26.02
C ALA A 84 0.00 16.99 26.61
N ALA A 85 -1.17 17.47 27.05
CA ALA A 85 -2.33 16.64 27.31
C ALA A 85 -3.54 17.20 26.56
N LEU A 86 -4.40 16.33 26.07
CA LEU A 86 -5.62 16.65 25.32
C LEU A 86 -6.78 15.87 25.90
N ARG A 87 -7.96 16.49 25.98
CA ARG A 87 -9.21 15.80 26.30
C ARG A 87 -10.19 15.90 25.16
N PHE A 88 -10.77 14.77 24.80
CA PHE A 88 -11.93 14.67 23.94
C PHE A 88 -13.15 14.41 24.82
N SER A 89 -14.07 15.37 24.88
CA SER A 89 -15.29 15.28 25.67
C SER A 89 -16.47 14.99 24.75
N PRO A 90 -17.22 13.89 24.92
CA PRO A 90 -18.34 13.57 24.05
C PRO A 90 -19.47 14.61 24.19
N ARG A 91 -20.07 14.93 23.07
CA ARG A 91 -21.25 15.78 22.90
C ARG A 91 -22.33 14.97 22.18
N ALA A 92 -23.43 15.63 21.79
CA ALA A 92 -24.51 14.96 21.08
C ALA A 92 -24.06 14.41 19.71
N ALA A 93 -24.74 13.34 19.26
CA ALA A 93 -24.62 12.79 17.91
C ALA A 93 -23.18 12.42 17.47
N GLY A 94 -22.36 11.87 18.38
CA GLY A 94 -20.99 11.44 18.03
C GLY A 94 -20.02 12.58 17.79
N THR A 95 -20.34 13.78 18.30
CA THR A 95 -19.44 14.94 18.28
C THR A 95 -18.53 14.90 19.51
N TYR A 96 -17.29 15.36 19.39
CA TYR A 96 -16.35 15.56 20.49
C TYR A 96 -15.85 16.99 20.54
N GLU A 97 -15.76 17.55 21.73
CA GLU A 97 -15.04 18.80 21.97
C GLU A 97 -13.61 18.50 22.42
N ILE A 98 -12.63 19.15 21.78
CA ILE A 98 -11.21 18.96 22.06
C ILE A 98 -10.71 20.12 22.91
N ALA A 99 -10.08 19.81 24.05
CA ALA A 99 -9.48 20.81 24.94
C ALA A 99 -8.04 20.41 25.29
N ARG A 100 -7.14 21.40 25.33
CA ARG A 100 -5.78 21.21 25.86
C ARG A 100 -5.82 21.22 27.38
N LEU A 101 -5.11 20.28 27.98
CA LEU A 101 -4.99 20.12 29.43
C LEU A 101 -3.53 20.15 29.86
N THR A 102 -3.34 20.17 31.18
CA THR A 102 -2.06 19.87 31.81
C THR A 102 -2.28 18.69 32.74
N LEU A 103 -1.85 17.50 32.31
CA LEU A 103 -1.95 16.27 33.06
C LEU A 103 -0.58 15.59 33.11
N PRO A 104 -0.14 15.07 34.27
CA PRO A 104 1.06 14.23 34.33
C PRO A 104 0.76 12.83 33.77
N LEU A 105 1.80 12.13 33.32
CA LEU A 105 1.71 10.70 33.09
C LEU A 105 1.47 9.97 34.42
N ASP A 106 0.53 9.03 34.42
CA ASP A 106 0.37 8.06 35.49
C ASP A 106 1.55 7.07 35.52
N ALA A 107 1.84 6.48 36.67
CA ALA A 107 2.75 5.33 36.72
C ALA A 107 2.16 4.17 35.88
N PRO A 108 2.99 3.44 35.10
CA PRO A 108 2.51 2.30 34.32
C PRO A 108 1.82 1.25 35.20
N GLY A 109 0.73 0.69 34.68
CA GLY A 109 -0.04 -0.36 35.36
C GLY A 109 0.56 -1.76 35.20
N THR A 110 -0.31 -2.76 35.09
CA THR A 110 0.09 -4.15 34.84
C THR A 110 0.50 -4.33 33.38
N SER A 111 1.64 -4.98 33.13
CA SER A 111 2.11 -5.30 31.78
C SER A 111 1.09 -6.15 31.01
N LEU A 112 0.87 -5.79 29.75
CA LEU A 112 0.03 -6.56 28.83
C LEU A 112 0.82 -7.65 28.09
N GLY A 113 2.15 -7.55 28.04
CA GLY A 113 3.03 -8.54 27.40
C GLY A 113 2.87 -8.60 25.88
N LEU A 114 2.69 -7.45 25.22
CA LEU A 114 2.60 -7.32 23.76
C LEU A 114 4.00 -7.34 23.13
N GLY A 115 4.16 -8.03 22.00
CA GLY A 115 5.29 -7.89 21.07
C GLY A 115 4.97 -6.94 19.92
N SER A 116 5.75 -7.02 18.83
CA SER A 116 5.50 -6.26 17.59
C SER A 116 4.15 -6.65 17.00
N ASP A 117 3.37 -5.67 16.55
CA ASP A 117 2.06 -5.84 15.89
C ASP A 117 0.99 -6.58 16.71
N ASP A 118 1.27 -6.87 17.99
CA ASP A 118 0.37 -7.63 18.86
C ASP A 118 -0.78 -6.77 19.39
N ALA A 119 -1.90 -7.44 19.65
CA ALA A 119 -3.06 -6.87 20.32
C ALA A 119 -3.49 -7.75 21.51
N LYS A 120 -4.00 -7.11 22.57
CA LYS A 120 -4.59 -7.82 23.72
C LYS A 120 -5.94 -7.25 24.10
N VAL A 121 -6.91 -8.13 24.24
CA VAL A 121 -8.24 -7.77 24.76
C VAL A 121 -8.17 -7.51 26.27
N VAL A 122 -8.80 -6.42 26.71
CA VAL A 122 -8.91 -6.02 28.11
C VAL A 122 -10.37 -5.72 28.43
N ASP A 123 -10.86 -6.27 29.53
CA ASP A 123 -12.20 -5.97 30.05
C ASP A 123 -12.18 -4.63 30.80
N LEU A 124 -13.10 -3.74 30.43
CA LEU A 124 -13.27 -2.45 31.10
C LEU A 124 -14.12 -2.62 32.37
N PRO A 125 -13.79 -1.90 33.46
CA PRO A 125 -14.54 -1.97 34.72
C PRO A 125 -15.89 -1.24 34.66
N PHE A 126 -16.18 -0.51 33.58
CA PHE A 126 -17.42 0.22 33.33
C PHE A 126 -17.83 0.09 31.86
N ASP A 127 -19.09 0.43 31.55
CA ASP A 127 -19.57 0.51 30.17
C ASP A 127 -19.11 1.84 29.57
N PHE A 128 -18.13 1.80 28.66
CA PHE A 128 -17.54 3.00 28.08
C PHE A 128 -18.35 3.46 26.85
N PRO A 129 -18.95 4.66 26.86
CA PRO A 129 -19.67 5.18 25.71
C PRO A 129 -18.70 5.74 24.65
N PHE A 130 -18.83 5.29 23.41
CA PHE A 130 -18.02 5.77 22.29
C PHE A 130 -18.82 5.69 20.98
N TYR A 131 -19.00 6.85 20.32
CA TYR A 131 -19.80 7.01 19.09
C TYR A 131 -21.19 6.35 19.14
N GLY A 132 -21.91 6.55 20.25
CA GLY A 132 -23.29 6.08 20.41
C GLY A 132 -23.45 4.61 20.81
N LEU A 133 -22.34 3.86 20.87
CA LEU A 133 -22.30 2.49 21.38
C LEU A 133 -21.62 2.44 22.76
N HIS A 134 -21.83 1.35 23.48
CA HIS A 134 -21.24 1.11 24.80
C HIS A 134 -20.37 -0.13 24.77
N TYR A 135 -19.14 -0.01 25.26
CA TYR A 135 -18.15 -1.07 25.18
C TYR A 135 -17.68 -1.50 26.58
N ARG A 136 -17.64 -2.82 26.78
CA ARG A 136 -17.02 -3.45 27.97
C ARG A 136 -15.66 -4.09 27.68
N ARG A 137 -15.26 -4.12 26.42
CA ARG A 137 -14.01 -4.74 25.97
C ARG A 137 -13.32 -3.79 25.01
N VAL A 138 -12.01 -3.71 25.14
CA VAL A 138 -11.13 -2.93 24.26
C VAL A 138 -9.95 -3.80 23.86
N PHE A 139 -9.50 -3.65 22.61
CA PHE A 139 -8.26 -4.24 22.14
C PHE A 139 -7.16 -3.18 22.25
N VAL A 140 -6.13 -3.48 23.04
CA VAL A 140 -4.95 -2.62 23.22
C VAL A 140 -3.86 -3.11 22.28
N HIS A 141 -3.36 -2.23 21.43
CA HIS A 141 -2.37 -2.56 20.40
C HIS A 141 -0.97 -2.11 20.78
N ALA A 142 0.04 -2.85 20.34
CA ALA A 142 1.44 -2.45 20.42
C ALA A 142 1.67 -1.08 19.77
N ASP A 143 1.01 -0.83 18.65
CA ASP A 143 1.06 0.36 17.79
C ASP A 143 0.31 1.59 18.34
N GLY A 144 0.31 1.79 19.65
CA GLY A 144 -0.13 3.06 20.24
C GLY A 144 -1.61 3.43 20.04
N ASN A 145 -2.49 2.44 19.87
CA ASN A 145 -3.92 2.66 19.68
C ASN A 145 -4.80 1.62 20.40
N LEU A 146 -6.08 1.96 20.50
CA LEU A 146 -7.14 1.10 20.99
C LEU A 146 -8.19 0.89 19.89
N THR A 147 -8.70 -0.33 19.76
CA THR A 147 -9.87 -0.61 18.92
C THR A 147 -11.00 -1.26 19.71
N PHE A 148 -12.22 -1.11 19.21
CA PHE A 148 -13.41 -1.77 19.74
C PHE A 148 -13.96 -2.79 18.73
N GLU A 149 -14.77 -3.72 19.22
CA GLU A 149 -15.42 -4.81 18.47
C GLU A 149 -14.47 -5.88 17.94
N ALA A 150 -13.39 -5.49 17.26
CA ALA A 150 -12.36 -6.37 16.73
C ALA A 150 -10.96 -5.75 16.92
N ALA A 151 -9.94 -6.62 16.92
CA ALA A 151 -8.56 -6.17 16.77
C ALA A 151 -8.33 -5.64 15.34
N ASP A 152 -7.48 -4.63 15.23
CA ASP A 152 -6.95 -4.14 13.96
C ASP A 152 -6.18 -5.25 13.20
N PRO A 153 -6.47 -5.50 11.91
CA PRO A 153 -5.83 -6.57 11.15
C PRO A 153 -4.36 -6.25 10.77
N GLY A 154 -3.41 -6.77 11.55
CA GLY A 154 -2.06 -7.12 11.07
C GLY A 154 -1.00 -6.01 10.93
N PRO A 155 0.14 -6.30 10.29
CA PRO A 155 1.34 -5.45 10.26
C PRO A 155 1.36 -4.41 9.13
N SER A 156 0.22 -4.09 8.52
CA SER A 156 0.13 -3.14 7.40
C SER A 156 0.43 -1.70 7.83
N ASP A 157 0.63 -0.80 6.85
CA ASP A 157 0.95 0.61 7.12
C ASP A 157 -0.04 1.25 8.11
N ARG A 158 0.48 2.08 9.02
CA ARG A 158 -0.32 2.82 10.02
C ARG A 158 -0.80 4.12 9.39
N GLY A 159 -1.47 3.96 8.25
CA GLY A 159 -1.89 5.03 7.35
C GLY A 159 -3.30 5.54 7.63
N MET A 160 -3.65 6.65 6.97
CA MET A 160 -4.96 7.31 7.14
C MET A 160 -6.11 6.41 6.68
N GLY A 161 -5.92 5.66 5.59
CA GLY A 161 -6.89 4.68 5.12
C GLY A 161 -7.30 3.67 6.20
N ARG A 162 -6.31 2.97 6.77
CA ARG A 162 -6.49 2.01 7.88
C ARG A 162 -7.09 2.63 9.15
N PHE A 163 -6.76 3.89 9.44
CA PHE A 163 -7.36 4.63 10.55
C PHE A 163 -8.89 4.84 10.36
N LEU A 164 -9.33 5.05 9.12
CA LEU A 164 -10.73 5.30 8.77
C LEU A 164 -11.53 4.03 8.52
N SER A 165 -10.98 3.07 7.76
CA SER A 165 -11.66 1.85 7.32
C SER A 165 -11.72 0.77 8.39
N GLY A 166 -10.83 0.81 9.38
CA GLY A 166 -10.76 -0.16 10.48
C GLY A 166 -11.93 -0.08 11.49
N PRO A 167 -11.86 -0.90 12.56
CA PRO A 167 -12.84 -0.86 13.65
C PRO A 167 -12.85 0.51 14.36
N PRO A 168 -13.88 0.81 15.19
CA PRO A 168 -13.88 2.02 16.00
C PRO A 168 -12.58 2.16 16.79
N ARG A 169 -11.91 3.32 16.69
CA ARG A 169 -10.51 3.49 17.11
C ARG A 169 -10.28 4.75 17.93
N ILE A 170 -9.46 4.60 18.96
CA ILE A 170 -8.85 5.70 19.72
C ILE A 170 -7.33 5.61 19.53
N ALA A 171 -6.73 6.59 18.87
CA ALA A 171 -5.31 6.61 18.55
C ALA A 171 -4.64 7.81 19.21
N PRO A 172 -4.05 7.68 20.41
CA PRO A 172 -3.15 8.72 20.92
C PRO A 172 -1.89 8.82 20.06
N PHE A 173 -1.36 7.69 19.57
CA PHE A 173 -0.13 7.69 18.77
C PHE A 173 -0.08 6.44 17.87
N PHE A 174 -0.89 6.41 16.82
CA PHE A 174 -0.92 5.27 15.90
C PHE A 174 0.29 5.31 14.97
N ALA A 175 1.27 4.46 15.27
CA ALA A 175 2.56 4.36 14.60
C ALA A 175 3.14 2.95 14.73
N ASP A 176 4.12 2.61 13.91
CA ASP A 176 4.87 1.35 14.00
C ASP A 176 5.74 1.32 15.27
N LEU A 177 5.29 0.59 16.29
CA LEU A 177 5.96 0.47 17.59
C LEU A 177 6.26 -0.99 17.92
N ASP A 178 7.40 -1.27 18.55
CA ASP A 178 7.80 -2.63 18.89
C ASP A 178 8.21 -2.75 20.37
N PRO A 179 7.26 -3.06 21.27
CA PRO A 179 7.54 -3.30 22.67
C PRO A 179 8.43 -4.53 22.93
N SER A 180 8.61 -5.45 21.97
CA SER A 180 9.51 -6.59 22.13
C SER A 180 10.99 -6.18 22.17
N ARG A 181 11.31 -5.00 21.61
CA ARG A 181 12.66 -4.42 21.58
C ARG A 181 12.95 -3.51 22.78
N GLY A 182 11.96 -3.20 23.61
CA GLY A 182 12.13 -2.43 24.84
C GLY A 182 10.86 -1.70 25.29
N GLY A 183 10.90 -1.19 26.51
CA GLY A 183 9.74 -0.51 27.10
C GLY A 183 8.65 -1.48 27.53
N ILE A 184 7.44 -0.95 27.73
CA ILE A 184 6.28 -1.71 28.19
C ILE A 184 4.98 -1.08 27.70
N VAL A 185 4.02 -1.94 27.32
CA VAL A 185 2.60 -1.58 27.19
C VAL A 185 1.85 -2.12 28.40
N ALA A 186 1.16 -1.26 29.14
CA ALA A 186 0.53 -1.58 30.42
C ALA A 186 -0.88 -1.02 30.55
N ALA A 187 -1.70 -1.65 31.40
CA ALA A 187 -3.04 -1.18 31.75
C ALA A 187 -3.22 -1.04 33.27
N ARG A 188 -3.87 0.06 33.67
CA ARG A 188 -4.31 0.30 35.06
C ARG A 188 -5.82 0.54 35.05
N LEU A 189 -6.56 -0.42 35.60
CA LEU A 189 -8.02 -0.43 35.56
C LEU A 189 -8.58 -0.04 36.93
N GLY A 190 -9.51 0.90 36.95
CA GLY A 190 -10.26 1.29 38.15
C GLY A 190 -11.68 1.73 37.77
N PRO A 191 -12.60 1.79 38.75
CA PRO A 191 -14.00 2.14 38.49
C PRO A 191 -14.16 3.56 37.92
N ASP A 192 -13.24 4.47 38.23
CA ASP A 192 -13.32 5.88 37.83
C ASP A 192 -12.54 6.21 36.55
N ARG A 193 -11.56 5.37 36.17
CA ARG A 193 -10.80 5.49 34.92
C ARG A 193 -10.02 4.21 34.57
N ALA A 194 -9.89 3.93 33.28
CA ALA A 194 -8.99 2.92 32.74
C ALA A 194 -7.86 3.60 31.96
N VAL A 195 -6.61 3.35 32.34
CA VAL A 195 -5.42 3.99 31.72
C VAL A 195 -4.57 2.95 31.01
N PHE A 196 -4.25 3.22 29.76
CA PHE A 196 -3.37 2.42 28.92
C PHE A 196 -2.11 3.22 28.64
N SER A 197 -0.94 2.62 28.87
CA SER A 197 0.36 3.29 28.83
C SER A 197 1.31 2.57 27.89
N TRP A 198 1.96 3.34 27.03
CA TRP A 198 3.18 2.95 26.33
C TRP A 198 4.31 3.70 27.00
N SER A 199 5.28 3.00 27.57
CA SER A 199 6.38 3.62 28.33
C SER A 199 7.71 3.18 27.79
N ALA A 200 8.47 4.15 27.27
CA ALA A 200 9.74 3.94 26.60
C ALA A 200 9.68 2.86 25.50
N VAL A 201 8.59 2.81 24.74
CA VAL A 201 8.40 1.84 23.65
C VAL A 201 9.11 2.37 22.40
N PRO A 202 10.02 1.60 21.78
CA PRO A 202 10.69 2.01 20.55
C PRO A 202 9.79 1.89 19.33
N GLY A 203 10.09 2.66 18.28
CA GLY A 203 9.56 2.43 16.94
C GLY A 203 10.07 1.11 16.35
N GLY A 204 9.27 0.47 15.50
CA GLY A 204 9.50 -0.89 14.99
C GLY A 204 10.89 -1.13 14.40
N ALA A 205 11.43 -0.17 13.65
CA ALA A 205 12.77 -0.20 13.08
C ALA A 205 13.75 0.83 13.69
N GLN A 206 13.37 1.49 14.78
CA GLN A 206 14.11 2.64 15.33
C GLN A 206 14.69 2.33 16.71
N ILE A 207 15.67 3.12 17.15
CA ILE A 207 16.23 3.05 18.52
C ILE A 207 15.63 4.11 19.43
N ASN A 208 14.65 4.86 18.94
CA ASN A 208 13.97 5.90 19.68
C ASN A 208 13.10 5.32 20.81
N ARG A 209 12.51 6.17 21.64
CA ARG A 209 11.70 5.79 22.80
C ARG A 209 10.52 6.76 22.92
N ASN A 210 9.32 6.20 23.04
CA ASN A 210 8.07 6.95 23.09
C ASN A 210 7.32 6.60 24.37
N SER A 211 6.86 7.63 25.09
CA SER A 211 6.09 7.48 26.32
C SER A 211 4.83 8.33 26.27
N PHE A 212 3.67 7.67 26.24
CA PHE A 212 2.36 8.32 26.17
C PHE A 212 1.27 7.43 26.76
N GLN A 213 0.12 8.03 27.03
CA GLN A 213 -1.03 7.39 27.65
C GLN A 213 -2.33 7.79 26.97
N VAL A 214 -3.29 6.87 27.06
CA VAL A 214 -4.71 7.19 26.90
C VAL A 214 -5.46 6.76 28.16
N ALA A 215 -6.30 7.65 28.68
CA ALA A 215 -7.25 7.33 29.75
C ALA A 215 -8.69 7.39 29.22
N LEU A 216 -9.46 6.35 29.52
CA LEU A 216 -10.89 6.29 29.28
C LEU A 216 -11.62 6.53 30.60
N LEU A 217 -12.57 7.46 30.62
CA LEU A 217 -13.41 7.76 31.79
C LEU A 217 -14.84 7.23 31.57
N PRO A 218 -15.58 6.85 32.63
CA PRO A 218 -16.94 6.30 32.52
C PRO A 218 -17.94 7.19 31.77
N GLY A 219 -17.74 8.52 31.81
CA GLY A 219 -18.58 9.49 31.09
C GLY A 219 -18.30 9.60 29.59
N GLY A 220 -17.30 8.88 29.08
CA GLY A 220 -16.86 8.92 27.68
C GLY A 220 -15.76 9.94 27.38
N ASP A 221 -15.30 10.71 28.38
CA ASP A 221 -14.10 11.54 28.24
C ASP A 221 -12.88 10.65 27.94
N ILE A 222 -12.04 11.13 27.01
CA ILE A 222 -10.80 10.47 26.60
C ILE A 222 -9.66 11.45 26.78
N ASP A 223 -8.67 11.09 27.58
CA ASP A 223 -7.45 11.90 27.77
C ASP A 223 -6.28 11.28 27.02
N PHE A 224 -5.63 12.05 26.15
CA PHE A 224 -4.30 11.75 25.62
C PHE A 224 -3.27 12.51 26.44
N VAL A 225 -2.21 11.84 26.88
CA VAL A 225 -1.12 12.45 27.65
C VAL A 225 0.20 12.01 27.06
N TYR A 226 1.03 12.97 26.66
CA TYR A 226 2.32 12.71 26.04
C TYR A 226 3.45 13.10 26.99
N GLY A 227 4.44 12.20 27.14
CA GLY A 227 5.67 12.44 27.86
C GLY A 227 6.83 12.68 26.90
N GLU A 228 7.91 11.92 27.08
CA GLU A 228 9.04 11.92 26.15
C GLU A 228 8.64 11.22 24.84
N MET A 229 8.63 11.99 23.75
CA MET A 229 8.32 11.52 22.40
C MET A 229 9.53 11.73 21.50
N GLN A 230 10.03 10.64 20.91
CA GLN A 230 11.19 10.68 20.02
C GLN A 230 10.83 10.33 18.57
N SER A 231 9.74 9.58 18.35
CA SER A 231 9.11 9.45 17.04
C SER A 231 8.38 10.73 16.67
N ARG A 232 8.43 11.10 15.39
CA ARG A 232 7.80 12.31 14.85
C ARG A 232 6.79 12.04 13.74
N GLU A 233 6.50 10.76 13.47
CA GLU A 233 5.48 10.30 12.54
C GLU A 233 4.44 9.44 13.28
N ALA A 234 3.16 9.77 13.15
CA ALA A 234 2.03 9.06 13.74
C ALA A 234 0.69 9.61 13.21
N ILE A 235 -0.40 8.91 13.51
CA ILE A 235 -1.75 9.49 13.47
C ILE A 235 -2.27 9.62 14.91
N ALA A 236 -2.79 10.79 15.27
CA ALA A 236 -3.45 11.02 16.55
C ALA A 236 -4.90 11.45 16.33
N GLY A 237 -5.87 10.79 16.96
CA GLY A 237 -7.29 11.10 16.78
C GLY A 237 -8.27 10.01 17.19
N LEU A 238 -9.53 10.22 16.83
CA LEU A 238 -10.65 9.32 17.06
C LEU A 238 -11.33 8.95 15.75
N SER A 239 -11.76 7.69 15.61
CA SER A 239 -12.56 7.22 14.47
C SER A 239 -13.75 6.38 14.95
N PRO A 240 -14.97 6.60 14.44
CA PRO A 240 -16.12 5.72 14.70
C PRO A 240 -15.99 4.34 14.04
N GLY A 241 -14.96 4.13 13.21
CA GLY A 241 -14.80 2.94 12.37
C GLY A 241 -15.64 3.03 11.09
N ALA A 242 -15.15 2.41 10.01
CA ALA A 242 -15.74 2.51 8.68
C ALA A 242 -16.15 3.95 8.29
N ALA A 243 -15.31 4.93 8.67
CA ALA A 243 -15.63 6.34 8.55
C ALA A 243 -15.56 6.80 7.10
N VAL A 244 -16.66 7.38 6.61
CA VAL A 244 -16.74 7.91 5.23
C VAL A 244 -16.17 9.33 5.13
N THR A 245 -16.14 10.06 6.25
CA THR A 245 -15.65 11.43 6.33
C THR A 245 -14.64 11.57 7.46
N LEU A 246 -13.56 12.29 7.20
CA LEU A 246 -12.56 12.70 8.16
C LEU A 246 -12.56 14.23 8.30
N THR A 247 -12.40 14.70 9.53
CA THR A 247 -12.09 16.10 9.85
C THR A 247 -10.61 16.20 10.24
N SER A 248 -9.80 16.91 9.46
CA SER A 248 -8.43 17.23 9.91
C SER A 248 -8.47 18.21 11.08
N VAL A 249 -7.65 17.98 12.09
CA VAL A 249 -7.47 18.88 13.23
C VAL A 249 -6.00 19.25 13.40
N ASP A 250 -5.76 20.43 13.96
CA ASP A 250 -4.48 20.83 14.54
C ASP A 250 -4.63 20.70 16.07
N LEU A 251 -4.04 19.65 16.62
CA LEU A 251 -4.14 19.32 18.04
C LEU A 251 -3.24 20.21 18.91
N ALA A 252 -2.24 20.87 18.33
CA ALA A 252 -1.35 21.77 19.04
C ALA A 252 -2.00 23.15 19.25
N ALA A 253 -2.76 23.67 18.28
CA ALA A 253 -3.40 24.97 18.35
C ALA A 253 -4.61 25.06 19.32
N ALA A 254 -5.14 23.90 19.75
CA ALA A 254 -6.34 23.69 20.58
C ALA A 254 -6.98 24.93 21.26
N SER A 255 -7.78 25.67 20.49
CA SER A 255 -8.97 26.40 20.95
C SER A 255 -10.18 25.50 20.65
N PRO A 256 -11.25 25.44 21.47
CA PRO A 256 -12.17 24.31 21.46
C PRO A 256 -12.75 24.09 20.06
N SER A 257 -12.25 23.04 19.41
CA SER A 257 -12.76 22.55 18.14
C SER A 257 -13.76 21.44 18.48
N SER A 258 -14.99 21.61 18.01
CA SER A 258 -15.98 20.53 18.01
C SER A 258 -15.86 19.79 16.69
N VAL A 259 -15.66 18.47 16.78
CA VAL A 259 -15.50 17.59 15.61
C VAL A 259 -16.58 16.52 15.63
N SER A 260 -17.12 16.17 14.47
CA SER A 260 -18.11 15.11 14.31
C SER A 260 -17.55 14.01 13.42
N GLY A 261 -17.85 12.75 13.76
CA GLY A 261 -17.27 11.60 13.06
C GLY A 261 -15.77 11.50 13.28
N ALA A 262 -15.04 10.90 12.33
CA ALA A 262 -13.59 10.74 12.46
C ALA A 262 -12.89 12.10 12.48
N ALA A 263 -11.95 12.27 13.40
CA ALA A 263 -11.11 13.44 13.51
C ALA A 263 -9.70 13.04 13.87
N ALA A 264 -8.72 13.53 13.10
CA ALA A 264 -7.33 13.18 13.32
C ALA A 264 -6.38 14.26 12.82
N GLU A 265 -5.20 14.24 13.40
CA GLU A 265 -4.00 14.86 12.87
C GLU A 265 -3.02 13.77 12.46
N ARG A 266 -2.45 13.91 11.26
CA ARG A 266 -1.36 13.08 10.76
C ARG A 266 -0.06 13.84 10.89
N PHE A 267 0.90 13.20 11.53
CA PHE A 267 2.26 13.66 11.69
C PHE A 267 3.22 12.89 10.78
N SER A 268 4.17 13.59 10.18
CA SER A 268 5.08 13.09 9.15
C SER A 268 6.34 13.96 9.08
N GLU A 269 7.52 13.35 9.08
CA GLU A 269 8.80 14.04 8.86
C GLU A 269 9.19 14.07 7.39
N THR A 270 8.48 13.30 6.58
CA THR A 270 8.70 13.16 5.16
C THR A 270 7.62 13.87 4.37
N GLU A 271 8.05 14.50 3.27
CA GLU A 271 7.14 14.99 2.22
C GLU A 271 6.73 13.81 1.36
N ARG A 272 5.49 13.83 0.88
CA ARG A 272 4.92 12.74 0.09
C ARG A 272 4.13 13.30 -1.09
N LEU A 273 4.18 12.61 -2.22
CA LEU A 273 3.36 12.97 -3.37
C LEU A 273 1.89 12.70 -3.09
N ASP A 274 1.02 13.66 -3.40
CA ASP A 274 -0.41 13.45 -3.50
C ASP A 274 -0.76 12.96 -4.91
N LEU A 275 -0.85 11.64 -5.05
CA LEU A 275 -1.18 10.98 -6.32
C LEU A 275 -2.54 11.44 -6.86
N ALA A 276 -3.54 11.66 -6.00
CA ALA A 276 -4.86 12.10 -6.45
C ALA A 276 -4.79 13.54 -7.01
N SER A 277 -4.07 14.45 -6.36
CA SER A 277 -3.82 15.80 -6.91
C SER A 277 -3.06 15.74 -8.23
N THR A 278 -2.04 14.87 -8.33
CA THR A 278 -1.25 14.66 -9.55
C THR A 278 -2.13 14.23 -10.72
N VAL A 279 -2.93 13.17 -10.53
CA VAL A 279 -3.79 12.62 -11.58
C VAL A 279 -4.93 13.58 -11.94
N ARG A 280 -5.54 14.26 -10.96
CA ARG A 280 -6.56 15.29 -11.21
C ARG A 280 -6.01 16.48 -12.01
N ARG A 281 -4.78 16.91 -11.71
CA ARG A 281 -4.14 18.00 -12.46
C ARG A 281 -3.85 17.59 -13.91
N PHE A 282 -3.41 16.35 -14.12
CA PHE A 282 -3.23 15.78 -15.46
C PHE A 282 -4.55 15.76 -16.26
N TYR A 283 -5.62 15.16 -15.73
CA TYR A 283 -6.93 15.14 -16.42
C TYR A 283 -7.62 16.51 -16.50
N GLY A 284 -7.19 17.48 -15.69
CA GLY A 284 -7.63 18.87 -15.80
C GLY A 284 -7.10 19.58 -17.05
N SER A 285 -5.97 19.12 -17.61
CA SER A 285 -5.32 19.71 -18.79
C SER A 285 -5.28 18.79 -20.01
N HIS A 286 -5.49 17.49 -19.83
CA HIS A 286 -5.43 16.47 -20.89
C HIS A 286 -6.81 15.84 -21.13
N PRO A 287 -7.11 15.40 -22.35
CA PRO A 287 -8.36 14.70 -22.62
C PRO A 287 -8.39 13.35 -21.89
N ASP A 288 -9.59 12.97 -21.46
CA ASP A 288 -9.85 11.70 -20.79
C ASP A 288 -9.75 10.53 -21.78
N LEU A 289 -8.52 10.05 -22.01
CA LEU A 289 -8.20 9.03 -23.00
C LEU A 289 -7.38 7.85 -22.45
N PHE A 290 -6.82 7.98 -21.25
CA PHE A 290 -5.78 7.07 -20.75
C PHE A 290 -6.37 6.08 -19.74
N GLU A 291 -6.18 4.79 -19.98
CA GLU A 291 -6.62 3.74 -19.05
C GLU A 291 -5.65 3.56 -17.89
N GLN A 292 -4.36 3.88 -18.06
CA GLN A 292 -3.44 3.93 -16.93
C GLN A 292 -2.58 5.19 -16.95
N VAL A 293 -2.20 5.66 -15.76
CA VAL A 293 -1.30 6.80 -15.57
C VAL A 293 -0.07 6.31 -14.81
N VAL A 294 1.11 6.47 -15.40
CA VAL A 294 2.40 6.13 -14.81
C VAL A 294 3.06 7.41 -14.29
N VAL A 295 3.41 7.43 -13.01
CA VAL A 295 3.95 8.60 -12.32
C VAL A 295 5.37 8.34 -11.85
N TYR A 296 6.29 9.19 -12.33
CA TYR A 296 7.65 9.33 -11.83
C TYR A 296 7.80 10.67 -11.11
N THR A 297 8.75 10.75 -10.19
CA THR A 297 9.13 12.00 -9.53
C THR A 297 10.59 12.37 -9.83
N SER A 298 10.95 13.63 -9.68
CA SER A 298 12.33 14.10 -9.85
C SER A 298 13.21 13.92 -8.60
N ARG A 299 12.60 13.58 -7.46
CA ARG A 299 13.24 13.26 -6.18
C ARG A 299 12.36 12.30 -5.38
N PRO A 300 12.88 11.63 -4.34
CA PRO A 300 12.10 10.67 -3.57
C PRO A 300 10.90 11.34 -2.87
N LEU A 301 9.69 10.95 -3.29
CA LEU A 301 8.40 11.49 -2.83
C LEU A 301 7.36 10.39 -2.59
N ASN A 302 7.84 9.17 -2.34
CA ASN A 302 7.01 7.98 -2.22
C ASN A 302 5.87 8.16 -1.18
N PRO A 303 4.60 8.03 -1.59
CA PRO A 303 3.47 8.13 -0.68
C PRO A 303 3.37 6.97 0.32
N LEU A 304 3.96 5.82 -0.02
CA LEU A 304 3.97 4.59 0.79
C LEU A 304 5.41 4.28 1.19
N ALA A 305 5.76 4.52 2.46
CA ALA A 305 7.13 4.36 2.92
C ALA A 305 7.64 2.91 2.75
N GLY A 306 8.91 2.75 2.36
CA GLY A 306 9.57 1.44 2.24
C GLY A 306 9.35 0.72 0.90
N THR A 307 8.57 1.27 -0.02
CA THR A 307 8.24 0.64 -1.30
C THR A 307 9.08 1.23 -2.44
N LEU A 308 9.21 0.51 -3.55
CA LEU A 308 9.90 1.01 -4.76
C LEU A 308 8.92 1.46 -5.82
N ALA A 309 7.89 0.65 -6.06
CA ALA A 309 6.85 0.91 -7.04
C ALA A 309 5.58 0.17 -6.60
N PHE A 310 4.45 0.57 -7.16
CA PHE A 310 3.16 -0.09 -6.95
C PHE A 310 2.13 0.37 -7.98
N GLU A 311 1.09 -0.45 -8.12
CA GLU A 311 -0.15 -0.12 -8.82
C GLU A 311 -1.29 0.11 -7.82
N ILE A 312 -2.19 1.02 -8.20
CA ILE A 312 -3.46 1.25 -7.54
C ILE A 312 -4.58 1.01 -8.56
N ASN A 313 -5.34 -0.05 -8.33
CA ASN A 313 -6.55 -0.34 -9.08
C ASN A 313 -7.63 0.70 -8.75
N VAL A 314 -7.92 1.58 -9.72
CA VAL A 314 -8.90 2.67 -9.60
C VAL A 314 -10.27 2.22 -10.06
N GLN A 315 -10.32 1.43 -11.12
CA GLN A 315 -11.55 0.90 -11.68
C GLN A 315 -11.30 -0.48 -12.28
N ASN A 316 -12.20 -1.42 -11.95
CA ASN A 316 -12.22 -2.72 -12.57
C ASN A 316 -13.65 -3.15 -12.92
N HIS A 317 -13.89 -3.38 -14.21
CA HIS A 317 -15.12 -3.97 -14.72
C HIS A 317 -14.93 -5.44 -15.17
N VAL A 318 -13.69 -5.95 -15.17
CA VAL A 318 -13.35 -7.30 -15.62
C VAL A 318 -13.70 -8.32 -14.54
N GLN A 319 -14.48 -9.33 -14.92
CA GLN A 319 -14.86 -10.43 -14.04
C GLN A 319 -13.93 -11.63 -14.24
N GLY A 320 -13.92 -12.54 -13.28
CA GLY A 320 -13.22 -13.82 -13.39
C GLY A 320 -11.69 -13.72 -13.26
N ILE A 321 -11.16 -12.56 -12.86
CA ILE A 321 -9.71 -12.34 -12.65
C ILE A 321 -9.30 -12.22 -11.18
N GLY A 322 -10.24 -12.32 -10.23
CA GLY A 322 -9.94 -12.26 -8.79
C GLY A 322 -9.81 -10.86 -8.20
N LEU A 323 -10.16 -9.82 -8.97
CA LEU A 323 -10.29 -8.45 -8.51
C LEU A 323 -11.76 -8.09 -8.31
N ASP A 324 -12.02 -7.27 -7.29
CA ASP A 324 -13.35 -6.71 -7.04
C ASP A 324 -13.78 -5.78 -8.17
N GLN A 325 -15.10 -5.65 -8.36
CA GLN A 325 -15.66 -4.68 -9.28
C GLN A 325 -15.87 -3.35 -8.58
N VAL A 326 -15.08 -2.36 -8.98
CA VAL A 326 -15.05 -1.02 -8.37
C VAL A 326 -14.89 0.04 -9.47
N ASP A 327 -15.32 1.26 -9.18
CA ASP A 327 -15.10 2.42 -10.04
C ASP A 327 -14.99 3.68 -9.19
N ASP A 328 -13.75 4.09 -8.90
CA ASP A 328 -13.44 5.35 -8.25
C ASP A 328 -12.89 6.39 -9.25
N SER A 329 -12.93 6.13 -10.57
CA SER A 329 -12.28 6.95 -11.61
C SER A 329 -12.64 8.44 -11.55
N ALA A 330 -13.91 8.75 -11.31
CA ALA A 330 -14.41 10.11 -11.14
C ALA A 330 -13.76 10.83 -9.96
N ALA A 331 -13.52 10.13 -8.85
CA ALA A 331 -12.84 10.69 -7.68
C ALA A 331 -11.36 10.98 -7.97
N TRP A 332 -10.76 10.32 -8.95
CA TRP A 332 -9.40 10.60 -9.45
C TRP A 332 -9.35 11.69 -10.54
N GLY A 333 -10.51 12.24 -10.95
CA GLY A 333 -10.59 13.31 -11.95
C GLY A 333 -10.77 12.85 -13.40
N SER A 334 -10.87 11.53 -13.63
CA SER A 334 -11.20 10.97 -14.95
C SER A 334 -12.71 10.99 -15.19
N GLY A 335 -13.13 11.05 -16.45
CA GLY A 335 -14.52 10.89 -16.89
C GLY A 335 -14.95 9.43 -17.06
N GLY A 336 -14.21 8.47 -16.52
CA GLY A 336 -14.49 7.03 -16.56
C GLY A 336 -13.53 6.21 -17.41
N ARG A 337 -12.39 6.79 -17.83
CA ARG A 337 -11.34 6.07 -18.58
C ARG A 337 -10.26 5.48 -17.69
N LEU A 338 -9.92 6.14 -16.59
CA LEU A 338 -8.81 5.72 -15.73
C LEU A 338 -9.14 4.40 -15.02
N GLU A 339 -8.39 3.36 -15.35
CA GLU A 339 -8.49 2.04 -14.72
C GLU A 339 -7.44 1.85 -13.61
N SER A 340 -6.21 2.37 -13.78
CA SER A 340 -5.18 2.26 -12.74
C SER A 340 -4.14 3.40 -12.73
N VAL A 341 -3.49 3.56 -11.58
CA VAL A 341 -2.36 4.49 -11.39
C VAL A 341 -1.14 3.68 -10.97
N VAL A 342 -0.03 3.86 -11.68
CA VAL A 342 1.26 3.23 -11.37
C VAL A 342 2.21 4.29 -10.85
N PHE A 343 2.81 4.05 -9.69
CA PHE A 343 3.85 4.92 -9.13
C PHE A 343 5.21 4.22 -9.19
N MET A 344 6.23 4.92 -9.69
CA MET A 344 7.57 4.37 -9.96
C MET A 344 8.70 5.04 -9.15
N ASP A 345 8.37 5.80 -8.11
CA ASP A 345 9.30 6.64 -7.33
C ASP A 345 10.11 7.61 -8.21
N SER A 346 11.29 8.03 -7.74
CA SER A 346 12.12 8.96 -8.47
C SER A 346 12.69 8.36 -9.76
N VAL A 347 12.80 9.15 -10.82
CA VAL A 347 13.30 8.71 -12.13
C VAL A 347 14.81 8.43 -12.13
N ASP A 348 15.57 9.06 -11.22
CA ASP A 348 17.04 9.05 -11.24
C ASP A 348 17.67 7.64 -11.31
N PRO A 349 17.19 6.64 -10.55
CA PRO A 349 17.69 5.28 -10.66
C PRO A 349 17.43 4.65 -12.05
N TYR A 350 16.35 5.05 -12.72
CA TYR A 350 15.94 4.47 -14.01
C TYR A 350 16.65 5.08 -15.23
N LEU A 351 17.51 6.10 -15.05
CA LEU A 351 18.09 6.85 -16.17
C LEU A 351 18.99 6.01 -17.08
N ASP A 352 19.57 4.92 -16.58
CA ASP A 352 20.48 4.05 -17.34
C ASP A 352 19.94 2.64 -17.60
N VAL A 353 18.67 2.38 -17.29
CA VAL A 353 18.01 1.09 -17.53
C VAL A 353 16.71 1.26 -18.31
N ASP A 354 16.27 0.20 -19.00
CA ASP A 354 14.98 0.21 -19.71
C ASP A 354 13.79 0.05 -18.73
N GLY A 355 14.03 -0.55 -17.56
CA GLY A 355 13.08 -0.61 -16.45
C GLY A 355 11.83 -1.47 -16.68
N PHE A 356 11.77 -2.23 -17.77
CA PHE A 356 10.58 -2.99 -18.16
C PHE A 356 10.19 -4.08 -17.17
N GLU A 357 11.14 -4.75 -16.53
CA GLU A 357 10.81 -5.79 -15.55
C GLU A 357 10.04 -5.24 -14.36
N ILE A 358 10.26 -3.97 -13.99
CA ILE A 358 9.53 -3.32 -12.90
C ILE A 358 8.27 -2.64 -13.47
N LEU A 359 8.40 -1.80 -14.49
CA LEU A 359 7.25 -1.07 -15.04
C LEU A 359 6.19 -2.01 -15.64
N GLY A 360 6.62 -3.05 -16.36
CA GLY A 360 5.73 -4.07 -16.91
C GLY A 360 5.04 -4.88 -15.80
N HIS A 361 5.75 -5.19 -14.72
CA HIS A 361 5.16 -5.80 -13.53
C HIS A 361 4.07 -4.92 -12.91
N GLU A 362 4.36 -3.64 -12.65
CA GLU A 362 3.37 -2.74 -12.04
C GLU A 362 2.18 -2.46 -12.97
N VAL A 363 2.41 -2.25 -14.26
CA VAL A 363 1.32 -2.08 -15.25
C VAL A 363 0.43 -3.33 -15.33
N ALA A 364 1.00 -4.51 -15.11
CA ALA A 364 0.29 -5.78 -15.20
C ALA A 364 -0.53 -6.09 -13.95
N HIS A 365 -0.29 -5.42 -12.82
CA HIS A 365 -1.11 -5.57 -11.63
C HIS A 365 -2.58 -5.22 -11.85
N ARG A 366 -2.86 -4.37 -12.85
CA ARG A 366 -4.21 -4.11 -13.37
C ARG A 366 -5.01 -5.39 -13.64
N TRP A 367 -4.34 -6.49 -14.01
CA TRP A 367 -4.97 -7.79 -14.29
C TRP A 367 -4.45 -8.95 -13.42
N LEU A 368 -3.29 -8.81 -12.77
CA LEU A 368 -2.52 -9.92 -12.19
C LEU A 368 -1.98 -9.60 -10.78
N ALA A 369 -1.60 -10.56 -9.94
CA ALA A 369 -1.84 -12.00 -10.04
C ALA A 369 -2.81 -12.39 -8.91
N HIS A 370 -4.02 -12.85 -9.26
CA HIS A 370 -5.07 -13.12 -8.25
C HIS A 370 -5.84 -14.43 -8.47
N PHE A 371 -5.36 -15.29 -9.39
CA PHE A 371 -6.08 -16.53 -9.69
C PHE A 371 -6.01 -17.54 -8.54
N ARG A 372 -7.18 -18.10 -8.24
CA ARG A 372 -7.37 -19.32 -7.45
C ARG A 372 -7.88 -20.43 -8.37
N PHE A 373 -7.80 -21.67 -7.90
CA PHE A 373 -8.27 -22.83 -8.65
C PHE A 373 -8.94 -23.85 -7.72
N LYS A 374 -9.70 -24.80 -8.28
CA LYS A 374 -10.19 -25.96 -7.53
C LYS A 374 -9.11 -27.04 -7.48
N ASP A 375 -8.69 -27.43 -6.28
CA ASP A 375 -7.73 -28.53 -6.13
C ASP A 375 -8.39 -29.90 -6.34
N ALA A 376 -7.60 -30.98 -6.22
CA ALA A 376 -8.08 -32.34 -6.41
C ALA A 376 -9.19 -32.77 -5.44
N SER A 377 -9.37 -32.06 -4.32
CA SER A 377 -10.47 -32.27 -3.37
C SER A 377 -11.73 -31.46 -3.71
N GLY A 378 -11.65 -30.54 -4.68
CA GLY A 378 -12.70 -29.57 -5.03
C GLY A 378 -12.69 -28.30 -4.17
N ALA A 379 -11.70 -28.13 -3.30
CA ALA A 379 -11.54 -26.94 -2.47
C ALA A 379 -10.89 -25.79 -3.27
N SER A 380 -11.20 -24.54 -2.91
CA SER A 380 -10.57 -23.36 -3.53
C SER A 380 -9.17 -23.15 -2.96
N SER A 381 -8.14 -23.31 -3.79
CA SER A 381 -6.73 -23.19 -3.43
C SER A 381 -6.11 -21.90 -3.95
N GLY A 382 -5.26 -21.31 -3.12
CA GLY A 382 -4.40 -20.16 -3.45
C GLY A 382 -2.94 -20.56 -3.70
N ALA A 383 -2.64 -21.84 -3.93
CA ALA A 383 -1.26 -22.32 -4.07
C ALA A 383 -0.47 -21.71 -5.25
N LEU A 384 -1.18 -21.06 -6.18
CA LEU A 384 -0.59 -20.29 -7.28
C LEU A 384 0.01 -18.95 -6.81
N LEU A 385 -0.42 -18.44 -5.66
CA LEU A 385 -0.11 -17.09 -5.19
C LEU A 385 1.06 -17.10 -4.19
N GLY A 386 1.90 -16.09 -4.32
CA GLY A 386 3.09 -15.86 -3.51
C GLY A 386 2.94 -14.64 -2.60
N ARG A 387 3.95 -13.76 -2.66
CA ARG A 387 4.03 -12.57 -1.80
C ARG A 387 2.78 -11.69 -1.93
N GLY A 388 2.21 -11.29 -0.80
CA GLY A 388 1.02 -10.42 -0.74
C GLY A 388 -0.26 -11.01 -1.34
N ASN A 389 -0.28 -12.25 -1.83
CA ASN A 389 -1.34 -12.80 -2.68
C ASN A 389 -1.63 -11.96 -3.95
N VAL A 390 -0.64 -11.21 -4.42
CA VAL A 390 -0.70 -10.39 -5.65
C VAL A 390 0.43 -10.73 -6.63
N HIS A 391 1.26 -11.70 -6.29
CA HIS A 391 2.39 -12.21 -7.08
C HIS A 391 2.24 -13.70 -7.31
N TRP A 392 2.93 -14.26 -8.31
CA TRP A 392 3.00 -15.71 -8.46
C TRP A 392 3.88 -16.35 -7.40
N SER A 393 3.50 -17.57 -7.00
CA SER A 393 4.25 -18.39 -6.07
C SER A 393 5.62 -18.74 -6.65
N PHE A 394 6.67 -18.72 -5.82
CA PHE A 394 8.00 -19.22 -6.20
C PHE A 394 7.95 -20.65 -6.78
N PHE A 395 6.99 -21.47 -6.34
CA PHE A 395 6.86 -22.86 -6.77
C PHE A 395 5.90 -23.07 -7.94
N LEU A 396 5.41 -21.99 -8.57
CA LEU A 396 4.56 -22.04 -9.76
C LEU A 396 5.42 -21.90 -11.02
N ASP A 397 5.25 -22.84 -11.96
CA ASP A 397 5.78 -22.70 -13.31
C ASP A 397 4.90 -21.75 -14.12
N THR A 398 5.44 -20.58 -14.42
CA THR A 398 4.75 -19.49 -15.13
C THR A 398 5.45 -19.11 -16.42
N ASP A 399 6.33 -19.95 -16.97
CA ASP A 399 7.18 -19.59 -18.11
C ASP A 399 7.90 -18.22 -17.87
N ALA A 400 8.41 -18.02 -16.65
CA ALA A 400 9.09 -16.79 -16.22
C ALA A 400 8.22 -15.52 -16.33
N SER A 401 7.04 -15.51 -15.73
CA SER A 401 6.18 -14.33 -15.68
C SER A 401 6.85 -13.12 -15.02
N VAL A 402 6.61 -11.90 -15.53
CA VAL A 402 7.05 -10.65 -14.87
C VAL A 402 6.42 -10.44 -13.48
N MET A 403 5.33 -11.14 -13.15
CA MET A 403 4.66 -11.11 -11.85
C MET A 403 5.38 -11.97 -10.79
N GLU A 404 6.70 -11.82 -10.69
CA GLU A 404 7.59 -12.61 -9.83
C GLU A 404 7.60 -14.13 -10.12
N GLY A 405 7.31 -14.50 -11.36
CA GLY A 405 7.21 -15.90 -11.76
C GLY A 405 8.55 -16.56 -12.14
N ASN A 406 8.69 -17.84 -11.79
CA ASN A 406 9.77 -18.70 -12.27
C ASN A 406 9.33 -19.48 -13.54
N ASP A 407 10.30 -19.85 -14.38
CA ASP A 407 10.22 -20.97 -15.32
C ASP A 407 10.86 -22.19 -14.64
N ILE A 408 10.09 -23.27 -14.48
CA ILE A 408 10.51 -24.45 -13.71
C ILE A 408 10.63 -25.66 -14.63
N ALA A 409 11.85 -26.18 -14.76
CA ALA A 409 12.10 -27.45 -15.43
C ALA A 409 11.83 -28.63 -14.49
N ASP A 410 11.02 -29.59 -14.94
CA ASP A 410 10.90 -30.92 -14.31
C ASP A 410 12.04 -31.82 -14.82
N LEU A 411 12.96 -32.16 -13.92
CA LEU A 411 14.14 -32.99 -14.22
C LEU A 411 13.86 -34.49 -14.08
N GLY A 412 12.62 -34.87 -13.75
CA GLY A 412 12.21 -36.23 -13.45
C GLY A 412 12.59 -36.67 -12.03
N GLY A 413 12.00 -37.79 -11.59
CA GLY A 413 12.27 -38.36 -10.26
C GLY A 413 11.84 -37.47 -9.09
N GLY A 414 10.92 -36.53 -9.32
CA GLY A 414 10.48 -35.56 -8.31
C GLY A 414 11.46 -34.41 -8.08
N ARG A 415 12.39 -34.17 -9.02
CA ARG A 415 13.38 -33.08 -8.97
C ARG A 415 13.01 -31.97 -9.95
N PHE A 416 13.18 -30.73 -9.51
CA PHE A 416 12.89 -29.52 -10.29
C PHE A 416 14.08 -28.55 -10.25
N GLU A 417 14.11 -27.63 -11.22
CA GLU A 417 15.04 -26.51 -11.26
C GLU A 417 14.35 -25.27 -11.82
N THR A 418 14.47 -24.14 -11.13
CA THR A 418 14.12 -22.82 -11.70
C THR A 418 15.17 -22.45 -12.76
N VAL A 419 14.81 -22.39 -14.03
CA VAL A 419 15.77 -22.17 -15.13
C VAL A 419 15.82 -20.72 -15.62
N ASP A 420 14.72 -19.98 -15.46
CA ASP A 420 14.65 -18.55 -15.75
C ASP A 420 13.56 -17.87 -14.90
N PHE A 421 13.48 -16.54 -14.94
CA PHE A 421 12.46 -15.77 -14.23
C PHE A 421 12.24 -14.37 -14.84
N THR A 422 11.04 -13.81 -14.63
CA THR A 422 10.66 -12.41 -14.95
C THR A 422 11.05 -11.95 -16.36
N ARG A 423 10.52 -12.61 -17.40
CA ARG A 423 10.81 -12.36 -18.82
C ARG A 423 9.65 -11.79 -19.63
N GLY A 424 8.41 -12.18 -19.33
CA GLY A 424 7.25 -11.76 -20.12
C GLY A 424 5.92 -12.13 -19.47
N TYR A 425 4.85 -12.17 -20.27
CA TYR A 425 3.54 -12.60 -19.80
C TYR A 425 3.27 -14.04 -20.25
N SER A 426 3.08 -14.93 -19.28
CA SER A 426 2.76 -16.34 -19.50
C SER A 426 1.42 -16.52 -20.23
N PRO A 427 1.12 -17.70 -20.77
CA PRO A 427 -0.23 -17.98 -21.30
C PRO A 427 -1.34 -17.76 -20.26
N LEU A 428 -1.08 -18.05 -18.97
CA LEU A 428 -2.01 -17.81 -17.87
C LEU A 428 -2.21 -16.30 -17.64
N ASP A 429 -1.14 -15.52 -17.65
CA ASP A 429 -1.17 -14.06 -17.53
C ASP A 429 -2.01 -13.46 -18.66
N GLN A 430 -1.70 -13.89 -19.89
CA GLN A 430 -2.38 -13.43 -21.09
C GLN A 430 -3.86 -13.82 -21.11
N TYR A 431 -4.28 -14.90 -20.44
CA TYR A 431 -5.71 -15.17 -20.24
C TYR A 431 -6.35 -14.12 -19.32
N ALA A 432 -5.74 -13.79 -18.18
CA ALA A 432 -6.27 -12.75 -17.29
C ALA A 432 -6.32 -11.36 -17.96
N MET A 433 -5.33 -11.04 -18.80
CA MET A 433 -5.29 -9.82 -19.61
C MET A 433 -6.32 -9.82 -20.74
N GLY A 434 -6.98 -10.94 -21.04
CA GLY A 434 -7.96 -11.06 -22.13
C GLY A 434 -7.34 -11.27 -23.50
N LEU A 435 -6.10 -11.72 -23.56
CA LEU A 435 -5.34 -11.90 -24.80
C LEU A 435 -5.42 -13.33 -25.35
N ARG A 436 -5.85 -14.27 -24.51
CA ARG A 436 -6.02 -15.70 -24.83
C ARG A 436 -7.34 -16.24 -24.32
N GLY A 437 -7.97 -17.11 -25.11
CA GLY A 437 -9.04 -17.97 -24.62
C GLY A 437 -8.50 -19.06 -23.69
N PRO A 438 -9.33 -19.66 -22.81
CA PRO A 438 -8.89 -20.72 -21.89
C PRO A 438 -8.32 -21.94 -22.63
N GLU A 439 -8.78 -22.22 -23.85
CA GLU A 439 -8.28 -23.27 -24.73
C GLU A 439 -6.87 -23.04 -25.28
N GLU A 440 -6.39 -21.79 -25.28
CA GLU A 440 -5.03 -21.42 -25.71
C GLU A 440 -4.01 -21.48 -24.57
N VAL A 441 -4.46 -21.76 -23.34
CA VAL A 441 -3.61 -21.92 -22.15
C VAL A 441 -3.32 -23.40 -21.94
N ARG A 442 -2.06 -23.80 -22.12
CA ARG A 442 -1.62 -25.18 -21.88
C ARG A 442 -1.71 -25.49 -20.38
N PRO A 443 -1.88 -26.77 -19.99
CA PRO A 443 -1.75 -27.16 -18.59
C PRO A 443 -0.40 -26.72 -18.04
N PHE A 444 -0.43 -26.07 -16.88
CA PHE A 444 0.74 -25.62 -16.13
C PHE A 444 0.81 -26.41 -14.81
N PHE A 445 1.77 -26.12 -13.95
CA PHE A 445 1.90 -26.85 -12.68
C PHE A 445 2.54 -26.01 -11.59
N TYR A 446 2.26 -26.39 -10.35
CA TYR A 446 3.07 -25.98 -9.20
C TYR A 446 3.72 -27.20 -8.55
N VAL A 447 4.75 -26.97 -7.76
CA VAL A 447 5.42 -28.01 -6.98
C VAL A 447 4.95 -27.95 -5.53
N GLU A 448 4.27 -29.00 -5.08
CA GLU A 448 3.79 -29.14 -3.72
C GLU A 448 4.86 -29.83 -2.84
N GLY A 449 4.97 -29.38 -1.59
CA GLY A 449 5.85 -30.01 -0.60
C GLY A 449 7.34 -29.86 -0.93
N ALA A 450 7.74 -28.72 -1.49
CA ALA A 450 9.09 -28.49 -1.96
C ALA A 450 10.14 -28.57 -0.84
N ASP A 451 11.21 -29.35 -1.07
CA ASP A 451 12.32 -29.59 -0.13
C ASP A 451 13.66 -29.86 -0.86
N ASP A 452 14.71 -30.29 -0.14
CA ASP A 452 16.08 -30.55 -0.66
C ASP A 452 16.65 -29.44 -1.59
N PHE A 453 16.56 -28.19 -1.12
CA PHE A 453 16.98 -27.01 -1.87
C PHE A 453 18.48 -26.94 -2.10
N ARG A 454 18.86 -26.51 -3.30
CA ARG A 454 20.21 -26.16 -3.73
C ARG A 454 20.14 -24.81 -4.46
N PRO A 455 20.74 -23.73 -3.91
CA PRO A 455 21.53 -23.69 -2.67
C PRO A 455 20.71 -24.00 -1.41
N ASN A 456 21.36 -24.53 -0.37
CA ASN A 456 20.72 -24.96 0.88
C ASN A 456 20.30 -23.76 1.74
N ARG A 457 19.12 -23.22 1.46
CA ARG A 457 18.43 -22.19 2.26
C ARG A 457 16.92 -22.38 2.16
N THR A 458 16.18 -21.72 3.04
CA THR A 458 14.72 -21.79 3.03
C THR A 458 14.15 -20.99 1.87
N TYR A 459 13.28 -21.62 1.09
CA TYR A 459 12.43 -21.00 0.09
C TYR A 459 10.97 -21.17 0.51
N LYS A 460 10.15 -20.15 0.25
CA LYS A 460 8.71 -20.12 0.53
C LYS A 460 7.98 -19.70 -0.74
N VAL A 461 6.66 -19.90 -0.79
CA VAL A 461 5.81 -19.37 -1.87
C VAL A 461 6.01 -17.86 -2.09
N SER A 462 6.33 -17.11 -1.03
CA SER A 462 6.59 -15.67 -1.05
C SER A 462 8.06 -15.28 -1.27
N THR A 463 8.94 -16.24 -1.60
CA THR A 463 10.33 -15.93 -1.94
C THR A 463 10.38 -15.31 -3.33
N ALA A 464 11.14 -14.23 -3.48
CA ALA A 464 11.39 -13.63 -4.79
C ALA A 464 12.00 -14.66 -5.77
N PRO A 465 11.67 -14.61 -7.07
CA PRO A 465 12.13 -15.58 -8.05
C PRO A 465 13.66 -15.54 -8.22
N GLU A 466 14.21 -16.69 -8.58
CA GLU A 466 15.65 -16.89 -8.72
C GLU A 466 15.88 -18.06 -9.67
N ALA A 467 16.85 -17.95 -10.60
CA ALA A 467 17.28 -19.07 -11.45
C ALA A 467 18.42 -19.87 -10.80
N GLY A 468 18.54 -21.14 -11.17
CA GLY A 468 19.55 -22.06 -10.65
C GLY A 468 19.21 -22.67 -9.28
N VAL A 469 17.97 -22.52 -8.80
CA VAL A 469 17.48 -23.17 -7.59
C VAL A 469 16.93 -24.54 -7.95
N SER A 470 17.56 -25.59 -7.42
CA SER A 470 17.09 -26.96 -7.60
C SER A 470 16.51 -27.52 -6.30
N PHE A 471 15.40 -28.24 -6.40
CA PHE A 471 14.64 -28.74 -5.24
C PHE A 471 13.86 -30.00 -5.61
N THR A 472 13.38 -30.73 -4.62
CA THR A 472 12.47 -31.86 -4.79
C THR A 472 11.04 -31.48 -4.44
N GLY A 473 10.06 -32.28 -4.89
CA GLY A 473 8.65 -32.09 -4.53
C GLY A 473 7.70 -32.92 -5.41
N VAL A 474 6.41 -32.62 -5.30
CA VAL A 474 5.36 -33.30 -6.07
C VAL A 474 4.79 -32.35 -7.11
N ARG A 475 4.90 -32.74 -8.40
CA ARG A 475 4.27 -31.99 -9.50
C ARG A 475 2.76 -32.06 -9.39
N ARG A 476 2.11 -30.91 -9.27
CA ARG A 476 0.64 -30.78 -9.29
C ARG A 476 0.20 -30.06 -10.56
N PRO A 477 -0.33 -30.79 -11.56
CA PRO A 477 -0.84 -30.15 -12.78
C PRO A 477 -2.09 -29.33 -12.44
N VAL A 478 -2.22 -28.18 -13.10
CA VAL A 478 -3.40 -27.31 -13.03
C VAL A 478 -3.84 -27.01 -14.47
N ARG A 479 -5.15 -27.02 -14.68
CA ARG A 479 -5.77 -26.72 -15.97
C ARG A 479 -6.68 -25.52 -15.83
N MET A 480 -6.99 -24.87 -16.96
CA MET A 480 -7.93 -23.76 -16.96
C MET A 480 -9.32 -24.16 -16.46
N GLU A 481 -9.75 -25.42 -16.65
CA GLU A 481 -11.01 -25.91 -16.07
C GLU A 481 -11.08 -25.76 -14.54
N ASP A 482 -9.95 -25.95 -13.85
CA ASP A 482 -9.86 -25.79 -12.39
C ASP A 482 -9.94 -24.32 -11.96
N VAL A 483 -9.32 -23.43 -12.74
CA VAL A 483 -9.38 -21.97 -12.53
C VAL A 483 -10.80 -21.46 -12.78
N LEU A 484 -11.41 -21.86 -13.90
CA LEU A 484 -12.77 -21.49 -14.27
C LEU A 484 -13.80 -21.99 -13.25
N ALA A 485 -13.61 -23.18 -12.70
CA ALA A 485 -14.48 -23.72 -11.65
C ALA A 485 -14.38 -22.95 -10.32
N ALA A 486 -13.26 -22.25 -10.07
CA ALA A 486 -13.07 -21.43 -8.88
C ALA A 486 -13.50 -19.97 -9.08
N MET A 487 -13.20 -19.42 -10.24
CA MET A 487 -13.27 -17.96 -10.51
C MET A 487 -14.41 -17.57 -11.44
N GLY A 488 -15.02 -18.53 -12.14
CA GLY A 488 -15.86 -18.26 -13.31
C GLY A 488 -15.05 -17.89 -14.55
N PRO A 489 -15.70 -17.77 -15.72
CA PRO A 489 -15.06 -17.29 -16.93
C PRO A 489 -14.67 -15.82 -16.83
N ARG A 490 -13.60 -15.43 -17.52
CA ARG A 490 -13.25 -14.02 -17.69
C ARG A 490 -14.31 -13.32 -18.55
N VAL A 491 -14.78 -12.17 -18.09
CA VAL A 491 -15.71 -11.30 -18.84
C VAL A 491 -15.17 -9.87 -18.88
N PRO A 492 -15.01 -9.25 -20.08
CA PRO A 492 -15.22 -9.83 -21.41
C PRO A 492 -14.31 -11.03 -21.68
N ASP A 493 -14.63 -11.90 -22.64
CA ASP A 493 -13.71 -12.96 -23.06
C ASP A 493 -12.59 -12.39 -23.95
N ALA A 494 -11.67 -13.25 -24.42
CA ALA A 494 -10.55 -12.80 -25.24
C ALA A 494 -10.94 -12.30 -26.64
N ALA A 495 -12.12 -12.64 -27.15
CA ALA A 495 -12.61 -12.14 -28.43
C ALA A 495 -13.15 -10.70 -28.32
N HIS A 496 -13.64 -10.33 -27.14
CA HIS A 496 -14.25 -9.02 -26.89
C HIS A 496 -13.36 -8.07 -26.07
N ALA A 497 -12.30 -8.58 -25.46
CA ALA A 497 -11.38 -7.78 -24.64
C ALA A 497 -10.54 -6.81 -25.49
N PRO A 498 -10.25 -5.59 -24.97
CA PRO A 498 -9.33 -4.66 -25.61
C PRO A 498 -7.95 -5.29 -25.87
N ARG A 499 -7.39 -5.01 -27.05
CA ARG A 499 -6.01 -5.42 -27.43
C ARG A 499 -5.02 -4.26 -27.42
N SER A 500 -5.49 -3.05 -27.13
CA SER A 500 -4.65 -1.87 -26.99
C SER A 500 -5.12 -1.05 -25.80
N SER A 501 -4.16 -0.57 -25.00
CA SER A 501 -4.40 0.37 -23.90
C SER A 501 -3.57 1.63 -24.09
N ARG A 502 -3.97 2.74 -23.49
CA ARG A 502 -3.30 4.05 -23.49
C ARG A 502 -2.75 4.34 -22.11
N LEU A 503 -1.46 4.62 -22.06
CA LEU A 503 -0.72 4.91 -20.84
C LEU A 503 -0.17 6.33 -20.91
N ALA A 504 -0.54 7.19 -19.96
CA ALA A 504 0.11 8.49 -19.81
C ALA A 504 1.35 8.37 -18.91
N PHE A 505 2.37 9.16 -19.20
CA PHE A 505 3.58 9.24 -18.37
C PHE A 505 3.72 10.65 -17.81
N ILE A 506 3.73 10.74 -16.49
CA ILE A 506 3.85 11.99 -15.74
C ILE A 506 5.22 12.02 -15.06
N LEU A 507 5.93 13.14 -15.19
CA LEU A 507 7.09 13.46 -14.36
C LEU A 507 6.73 14.64 -13.45
N VAL A 508 6.60 14.38 -12.15
CA VAL A 508 6.40 15.43 -11.15
C VAL A 508 7.76 15.97 -10.72
N SER A 509 7.90 17.30 -10.72
CA SER A 509 9.11 17.99 -10.29
C SER A 509 8.80 19.17 -9.38
N ASP A 510 9.83 19.73 -8.75
CA ASP A 510 9.71 20.96 -7.97
C ASP A 510 10.99 21.79 -8.08
N ALA A 511 10.98 22.98 -7.47
CA ALA A 511 12.12 23.89 -7.51
C ALA A 511 13.42 23.31 -6.90
N SER A 512 13.32 22.36 -5.98
CA SER A 512 14.47 21.70 -5.35
C SER A 512 15.06 20.59 -6.23
N ALA A 513 14.24 19.99 -7.08
CA ALA A 513 14.61 18.95 -8.02
C ALA A 513 13.87 19.16 -9.35
N PRO A 514 14.41 19.96 -10.27
CA PRO A 514 13.73 20.29 -11.52
C PRO A 514 13.67 19.08 -12.47
N ALA A 515 12.70 19.10 -13.39
CA ALA A 515 12.61 18.19 -14.54
C ALA A 515 13.69 18.53 -15.59
N THR A 516 14.94 18.17 -15.31
CA THR A 516 16.06 18.41 -16.23
C THR A 516 15.84 17.70 -17.58
N PRO A 517 16.46 18.17 -18.69
CA PRO A 517 16.36 17.48 -19.97
C PRO A 517 16.73 16.00 -19.91
N THR A 518 17.71 15.62 -19.08
CA THR A 518 18.10 14.23 -18.86
C THR A 518 16.97 13.40 -18.23
N ARG A 519 16.29 13.94 -17.21
CA ARG A 519 15.18 13.26 -16.54
C ARG A 519 13.98 13.07 -17.46
N VAL A 520 13.60 14.12 -18.19
CA VAL A 520 12.51 14.06 -19.18
C VAL A 520 12.84 13.05 -20.28
N ALA A 521 14.07 13.09 -20.81
CA ALA A 521 14.53 12.12 -21.81
C ALA A 521 14.56 10.68 -21.26
N GLY A 522 14.88 10.50 -19.98
CA GLY A 522 14.79 9.22 -19.29
C GLY A 522 13.38 8.65 -19.29
N VAL A 523 12.38 9.42 -18.83
CA VAL A 523 10.98 9.01 -18.87
C VAL A 523 10.50 8.77 -20.30
N ALA A 524 10.85 9.64 -21.25
CA ALA A 524 10.48 9.48 -22.65
C ALA A 524 11.07 8.21 -23.29
N ARG A 525 12.30 7.82 -22.91
CA ARG A 525 12.92 6.57 -23.34
C ARG A 525 12.20 5.37 -22.76
N ILE A 526 11.92 5.37 -21.46
CA ILE A 526 11.19 4.27 -20.78
C ILE A 526 9.82 4.08 -21.43
N ARG A 527 9.10 5.20 -21.61
CA ARG A 527 7.79 5.27 -22.27
C ARG A 527 7.80 4.63 -23.67
N THR A 528 8.73 5.04 -24.53
CA THR A 528 8.79 4.53 -25.91
C THR A 528 9.26 3.07 -25.97
N ARG A 529 10.21 2.67 -25.10
CA ARG A 529 10.64 1.27 -24.96
C ARG A 529 9.53 0.35 -24.47
N LEU A 530 8.65 0.82 -23.58
CA LEU A 530 7.53 0.04 -23.10
C LEU A 530 6.63 -0.45 -24.24
N GLU A 531 6.39 0.34 -25.29
CA GLU A 531 5.52 -0.06 -26.41
C GLU A 531 6.04 -1.32 -27.11
N ASP A 532 7.34 -1.35 -27.43
CA ASP A 532 7.98 -2.50 -28.07
C ASP A 532 8.08 -3.70 -27.13
N LEU A 533 8.50 -3.46 -25.88
CA LEU A 533 8.73 -4.52 -24.89
C LEU A 533 7.41 -5.17 -24.45
N PHE A 534 6.34 -4.39 -24.25
CA PHE A 534 5.02 -4.91 -23.93
C PHE A 534 4.44 -5.74 -25.07
N ARG A 535 4.61 -5.28 -26.33
CA ARG A 535 4.21 -6.06 -27.50
C ARG A 535 4.98 -7.37 -27.58
N ALA A 536 6.30 -7.36 -27.35
CA ALA A 536 7.11 -8.58 -27.32
C ALA A 536 6.70 -9.52 -26.20
N ALA A 537 6.52 -9.01 -24.97
CA ALA A 537 6.14 -9.77 -23.78
C ALA A 537 4.76 -10.44 -23.89
N THR A 538 3.86 -9.89 -24.71
CA THR A 538 2.55 -10.48 -25.02
C THR A 538 2.55 -11.36 -26.27
N GLY A 539 3.71 -11.64 -26.87
CA GLY A 539 3.82 -12.39 -28.12
C GLY A 539 3.14 -11.71 -29.30
N GLY A 540 3.03 -10.37 -29.28
CA GLY A 540 2.38 -9.56 -30.29
C GLY A 540 0.85 -9.48 -30.17
N ARG A 541 0.25 -9.99 -29.09
CA ARG A 541 -1.21 -10.06 -28.91
C ARG A 541 -1.84 -8.78 -28.36
N ALA A 542 -1.04 -7.88 -27.82
CA ALA A 542 -1.47 -6.58 -27.35
C ALA A 542 -0.44 -5.48 -27.62
N THR A 543 -0.91 -4.25 -27.55
CA THR A 543 -0.09 -3.04 -27.65
C THR A 543 -0.43 -2.07 -26.53
N VAL A 544 0.51 -1.18 -26.20
CA VAL A 544 0.23 0.03 -25.44
C VAL A 544 0.55 1.24 -26.31
N GLN A 545 -0.22 2.31 -26.16
CA GLN A 545 -0.01 3.60 -26.80
C GLN A 545 0.34 4.61 -25.71
N THR A 546 1.45 5.32 -25.87
CA THR A 546 1.95 6.19 -24.80
C THR A 546 2.08 7.66 -25.17
N SER A 547 1.73 8.02 -26.41
CA SER A 547 1.79 9.41 -26.87
C SER A 547 0.71 10.26 -26.21
N LEU A 548 1.09 11.46 -25.76
CA LEU A 548 0.14 12.54 -25.48
C LEU A 548 -0.40 13.13 -26.80
N PRO A 549 -1.64 13.68 -26.82
CA PRO A 549 -2.31 14.19 -28.03
C PRO A 549 -1.70 15.44 -28.64
#